data_AF-A0A948V418-F1
#
_entry.id   AF-A0A948V418-F1
#
_cell.length_a   1.000
_cell.length_b   1.000
_cell.length_c   1.000
_cell.angle_alpha   90.00
_cell.angle_beta   90.00
_cell.angle_gamma   90.00
#
_symmetry.space_group_name_H-M   'P 1'
#
loop_
_entity.id
_entity.type
_entity.pdbx_description
1 polymer ?
#
loop_
_entity_poly.entity_id
_entity_poly.type
_entity_poly.pdbx_seq_one_letter_code
_entity_poly.pdbx_strand_id
1 'polypeptide(L)'
;MALKKSTKKSCSKKSTAQKKKKETDIQKIINHYFHSKGLSLDKIKKDAKKKKIIYSRYTRPAKQLLELAGSIRESKKAITKVARWAKSRNLDYAIETVFKKWLELDRLKPKEIVKKPFFRNNPMIWSRSRKKWYVISEDNEWKEFAGEEKDIEWKIVK
;
A
#
# COMPACT_ATOMS: atom_id res chain seq x y z
N MET A 1 53.02 -21.88 55.66
CA MET A 1 51.77 -21.16 55.32
C MET A 1 51.93 -20.51 53.96
N ALA A 2 51.28 -21.05 52.91
CA ALA A 2 51.39 -20.54 51.54
C ALA A 2 50.14 -19.73 51.16
N LEU A 3 50.30 -18.42 50.95
CA LEU A 3 49.26 -17.51 50.48
C LEU A 3 49.00 -17.72 48.97
N LYS A 4 47.86 -18.34 48.64
CA LYS A 4 47.36 -18.42 47.26
C LYS A 4 46.83 -17.05 46.81
N LYS A 5 47.56 -16.37 45.91
CA LYS A 5 47.07 -15.18 45.21
C LYS A 5 45.99 -15.58 44.20
N SER A 6 44.77 -15.11 44.40
CA SER A 6 43.66 -15.25 43.45
C SER A 6 43.87 -14.34 42.24
N THR A 7 44.18 -14.90 41.08
CA THR A 7 44.19 -14.17 39.81
C THR A 7 42.75 -13.98 39.33
N LYS A 8 42.23 -12.76 39.46
CA LYS A 8 40.95 -12.34 38.87
C LYS A 8 41.05 -12.44 37.34
N LYS A 9 40.46 -13.49 36.78
CA LYS A 9 40.29 -13.69 35.34
C LYS A 9 39.35 -12.60 34.82
N SER A 10 39.89 -11.57 34.19
CA SER A 10 39.11 -10.50 33.55
C SER A 10 38.21 -11.10 32.48
N CYS A 11 36.89 -11.05 32.70
CA CYS A 11 35.92 -11.46 31.71
C CYS A 11 35.94 -10.44 30.57
N SER A 12 36.65 -10.74 29.48
CA SER A 12 36.63 -9.95 28.27
C SER A 12 35.20 -9.90 27.73
N LYS A 13 34.55 -8.74 27.80
CA LYS A 13 33.25 -8.48 27.18
C LYS A 13 33.37 -8.80 25.68
N LYS A 14 32.85 -9.95 25.25
CA LYS A 14 32.71 -10.29 23.83
C LYS A 14 31.77 -9.27 23.19
N SER A 15 32.34 -8.29 22.50
CA SER A 15 31.61 -7.37 21.63
C SER A 15 30.81 -8.21 20.63
N THR A 16 29.48 -8.23 20.79
CA THR A 16 28.59 -8.99 19.93
C THR A 16 28.52 -8.30 18.58
N ALA A 17 29.46 -8.63 17.68
CA ALA A 17 29.39 -8.23 16.29
C ALA A 17 28.09 -8.81 15.72
N GLN A 18 27.06 -7.95 15.59
CA GLN A 18 25.78 -8.31 15.02
C GLN A 18 25.98 -8.72 13.56
N LYS A 19 26.14 -10.02 13.31
CA LYS A 19 26.06 -10.57 11.95
C LYS A 19 24.69 -10.17 11.39
N LYS A 20 24.68 -9.26 10.40
CA LYS A 20 23.48 -8.90 9.65
C LYS A 20 22.95 -10.18 8.99
N LYS A 21 21.96 -10.83 9.62
CA LYS A 21 21.28 -11.99 9.03
C LYS A 21 20.67 -11.52 7.71
N LYS A 22 21.05 -12.18 6.61
CA LYS A 22 20.44 -11.93 5.29
C LYS A 22 18.95 -12.28 5.38
N GLU A 23 18.10 -11.41 4.86
CA GLU A 23 16.66 -11.65 4.83
C GLU A 23 16.35 -12.84 3.91
N THR A 24 15.44 -13.72 4.35
CA THR A 24 14.94 -14.80 3.50
C THR A 24 14.05 -14.24 2.39
N ASP A 25 13.84 -15.01 1.32
CA ASP A 25 13.05 -14.53 0.18
C ASP A 25 11.59 -14.30 0.54
N ILE A 26 11.03 -15.17 1.37
CA ILE A 26 9.71 -14.97 2.01
C ILE A 26 9.70 -13.68 2.82
N GLN A 27 10.78 -13.38 3.55
CA GLN A 27 10.85 -12.15 4.32
C GLN A 27 10.85 -10.90 3.45
N LYS A 28 11.59 -10.91 2.35
CA LYS A 28 11.63 -9.79 1.39
C LYS A 28 10.24 -9.51 0.80
N ILE A 29 9.42 -10.53 0.57
CA ILE A 29 8.06 -10.39 0.03
C ILE A 29 7.13 -9.78 1.08
N ILE A 30 7.15 -10.31 2.30
CA ILE A 30 6.32 -9.79 3.40
C ILE A 30 6.70 -8.35 3.76
N ASN A 31 8.00 -8.05 3.82
CA ASN A 31 8.51 -6.69 4.03
C ASN A 31 8.00 -5.74 2.93
N HIS A 32 8.03 -6.17 1.67
CA HIS A 32 7.50 -5.38 0.55
C HIS A 32 5.99 -5.16 0.64
N TYR A 33 5.23 -6.18 1.07
CA TYR A 33 3.79 -6.05 1.33
C TYR A 33 3.50 -5.01 2.42
N PHE A 34 4.17 -5.06 3.57
CA PHE A 34 3.95 -4.07 4.62
C PHE A 34 4.44 -2.68 4.23
N HIS A 35 5.53 -2.59 3.47
CA HIS A 35 5.99 -1.34 2.89
C HIS A 35 4.93 -0.75 1.94
N SER A 36 4.27 -1.57 1.13
CA SER A 36 3.18 -1.12 0.26
C SER A 36 1.98 -0.58 1.04
N LYS A 37 1.77 -1.03 2.29
CA LYS A 37 0.79 -0.47 3.24
C LYS A 37 1.28 0.76 4.02
N GLY A 38 2.51 1.23 3.79
CA GLY A 38 3.07 2.41 4.45
C GLY A 38 3.71 2.14 5.81
N LEU A 39 4.03 0.89 6.15
CA LEU A 39 4.78 0.55 7.36
C LEU A 39 6.28 0.47 7.05
N SER A 40 7.09 1.20 7.81
CA SER A 40 8.55 1.12 7.72
C SER A 40 9.08 -0.15 8.40
N LEU A 41 10.28 -0.61 8.01
CA LEU A 41 10.94 -1.79 8.58
C LEU A 41 11.10 -1.69 10.11
N ASP A 42 11.40 -0.50 10.63
CA ASP A 42 11.55 -0.29 12.08
C ASP A 42 10.23 -0.40 12.82
N LYS A 43 9.14 0.08 12.20
CA LYS A 43 7.78 -0.04 12.75
C LYS A 43 7.34 -1.51 12.74
N ILE A 44 7.61 -2.24 11.66
CA ILE A 44 7.33 -3.68 11.55
C ILE A 44 8.05 -4.46 12.66
N LYS A 45 9.35 -4.19 12.90
CA LYS A 45 10.13 -4.84 13.95
C LYS A 45 9.60 -4.53 15.36
N LYS A 46 9.27 -3.26 15.63
CA LYS A 46 8.69 -2.83 16.91
C LYS A 46 7.33 -3.49 17.15
N ASP A 47 6.47 -3.52 16.13
CA ASP A 47 5.13 -4.10 16.22
C ASP A 47 5.16 -5.63 16.30
N ALA A 48 6.11 -6.29 15.64
CA ALA A 48 6.34 -7.73 15.80
C ALA A 48 6.82 -8.07 17.22
N LYS A 49 7.74 -7.29 17.79
CA LYS A 49 8.19 -7.46 19.20
C LYS A 49 7.04 -7.26 20.19
N LYS A 50 6.12 -6.34 19.88
CA LYS A 50 4.89 -6.09 20.65
C LYS A 50 3.76 -7.08 20.33
N LYS A 51 4.01 -8.14 19.54
CA LYS A 51 3.02 -9.13 19.06
C LYS A 51 1.83 -8.55 18.26
N LYS A 52 1.89 -7.29 17.85
CA LYS A 52 0.85 -6.61 17.05
C LYS A 52 0.83 -7.14 15.61
N ILE A 53 2.01 -7.46 15.07
CA ILE A 53 2.15 -8.13 13.77
C ILE A 53 2.61 -9.56 14.02
N ILE A 54 1.73 -10.53 13.75
CA ILE A 54 2.07 -11.94 13.83
C ILE A 54 2.60 -12.36 12.45
N TYR A 55 3.92 -12.39 12.31
CA TYR A 55 4.61 -12.64 11.05
C TYR A 55 4.22 -13.98 10.41
N SER A 56 4.00 -15.01 11.24
CA SER A 56 3.61 -16.34 10.80
C SER A 56 2.26 -16.39 10.06
N ARG A 57 1.38 -15.39 10.23
CA ARG A 57 0.13 -15.30 9.45
C ARG A 57 0.40 -15.03 7.97
N TYR A 58 1.51 -14.37 7.65
CA TYR A 58 1.85 -13.94 6.29
C TYR A 58 2.86 -14.86 5.60
N THR A 59 3.49 -15.80 6.33
CA THR A 59 4.49 -16.71 5.76
C THR A 59 3.89 -17.70 4.77
N ARG A 60 2.74 -18.29 5.08
CA ARG A 60 2.05 -19.23 4.17
C ARG A 60 1.57 -18.53 2.88
N PRO A 61 0.84 -17.40 2.92
CA PRO A 61 0.48 -16.65 1.73
C PRO A 61 1.69 -16.19 0.89
N ALA A 62 2.75 -15.73 1.55
CA ALA A 62 3.96 -15.28 0.84
C ALA A 62 4.71 -16.43 0.16
N LYS A 63 4.73 -17.62 0.77
CA LYS A 63 5.31 -18.82 0.15
C LYS A 63 4.53 -19.21 -1.12
N GLN A 64 3.21 -19.23 -1.04
CA GLN A 64 2.35 -19.52 -2.19
C GLN A 64 2.53 -18.49 -3.32
N LEU A 65 2.65 -17.20 -2.97
CA LEU A 65 2.90 -16.15 -3.95
C LEU A 65 4.26 -16.31 -4.64
N LEU A 66 5.29 -16.74 -3.91
CA LEU A 66 6.62 -16.98 -4.48
C LEU A 66 6.60 -18.18 -5.43
N GLU A 67 5.93 -19.26 -5.03
CA GLU A 67 5.75 -20.47 -5.84
C GLU A 67 5.00 -20.15 -7.14
N LEU A 68 3.93 -19.38 -7.05
CA LEU A 68 3.10 -19.02 -8.19
C LEU A 68 3.77 -17.99 -9.12
N ALA A 69 4.54 -17.05 -8.57
CA ALA A 69 5.27 -16.05 -9.36
C ALA A 69 6.59 -16.57 -9.96
N GLY A 70 7.14 -17.65 -9.41
CA GLY A 70 8.46 -18.21 -9.77
C GLY A 70 9.66 -17.33 -9.40
N SER A 71 9.46 -16.06 -9.02
CA SER A 71 10.55 -15.16 -8.62
C SER A 71 10.10 -14.06 -7.66
N ILE A 72 11.04 -13.61 -6.82
CA ILE A 72 10.83 -12.52 -5.86
C ILE A 72 10.44 -11.22 -6.57
N ARG A 73 11.05 -10.95 -7.74
CA ARG A 73 10.83 -9.73 -8.49
C ARG A 73 9.39 -9.65 -8.98
N GLU A 74 8.88 -10.74 -9.55
CA GLU A 74 7.49 -10.79 -10.02
C GLU A 74 6.49 -10.76 -8.86
N SER A 75 6.77 -11.43 -7.73
CA SER A 75 5.93 -11.31 -6.52
C SER A 75 5.83 -9.85 -6.04
N LYS A 76 6.96 -9.11 -5.99
CA LYS A 76 6.98 -7.69 -5.59
C LYS A 76 6.20 -6.81 -6.57
N LYS A 77 6.32 -7.06 -7.88
CA LYS A 77 5.56 -6.34 -8.91
C LYS A 77 4.06 -6.59 -8.76
N ALA A 78 3.65 -7.84 -8.58
CA ALA A 78 2.25 -8.21 -8.38
C ALA A 78 1.65 -7.51 -7.14
N ILE A 79 2.36 -7.54 -6.01
CA ILE A 79 1.96 -6.80 -4.80
C ILE A 79 1.81 -5.31 -5.09
N THR A 80 2.73 -4.72 -5.85
CA THR A 80 2.71 -3.29 -6.17
C THR A 80 1.52 -2.92 -7.06
N LYS A 81 1.21 -3.72 -8.08
CA LYS A 81 0.04 -3.54 -8.94
C LYS A 81 -1.25 -3.56 -8.12
N VAL A 82 -1.42 -4.60 -7.29
CA VAL A 82 -2.61 -4.77 -6.43
C VAL A 82 -2.70 -3.65 -5.40
N ALA A 83 -1.58 -3.25 -4.79
CA ALA A 83 -1.54 -2.16 -3.83
C ALA A 83 -2.02 -0.83 -4.44
N ARG A 84 -1.57 -0.50 -5.66
CA ARG A 84 -2.01 0.72 -6.36
C ARG A 84 -3.50 0.66 -6.70
N TRP A 85 -3.96 -0.48 -7.21
CA TRP A 85 -5.36 -0.73 -7.52
C TRP A 85 -6.26 -0.59 -6.27
N ALA A 86 -5.88 -1.22 -5.16
CA ALA A 86 -6.63 -1.19 -3.91
C ALA A 86 -6.66 0.22 -3.29
N LYS A 87 -5.51 0.92 -3.26
CA LYS A 87 -5.43 2.31 -2.79
C LYS A 87 -6.33 3.26 -3.58
N SER A 88 -6.37 3.11 -4.91
CA SER A 88 -7.23 3.95 -5.76
C SER A 88 -8.73 3.75 -5.52
N ARG A 89 -9.12 2.64 -4.90
CA ARG A 89 -10.50 2.27 -4.59
C ARG A 89 -10.80 2.30 -3.09
N ASN A 90 -9.86 2.76 -2.27
CA ASN A 90 -9.94 2.75 -0.82
C ASN A 90 -10.29 1.36 -0.22
N LEU A 91 -9.77 0.29 -0.83
CA LEU A 91 -9.97 -1.10 -0.40
C LEU A 91 -8.78 -1.58 0.43
N ASP A 92 -9.04 -2.37 1.47
CA ASP A 92 -7.98 -3.15 2.11
C ASP A 92 -7.64 -4.37 1.26
N TYR A 93 -6.36 -4.76 1.26
CA TYR A 93 -5.87 -5.91 0.53
C TYR A 93 -4.92 -6.72 1.40
N ALA A 94 -4.96 -8.04 1.24
CA ALA A 94 -4.02 -8.95 1.86
C ALA A 94 -3.05 -9.49 0.80
N ILE A 95 -2.01 -10.24 1.22
CA ILE A 95 -1.17 -10.99 0.27
C ILE A 95 -2.05 -11.97 -0.51
N GLU A 96 -3.10 -12.45 0.15
CA GLU A 96 -4.09 -13.33 -0.41
C GLU A 96 -4.86 -12.73 -1.59
N THR A 97 -5.15 -11.43 -1.52
CA THR A 97 -5.81 -10.70 -2.62
C THR A 97 -4.96 -10.74 -3.89
N VAL A 98 -3.62 -10.80 -3.75
CA VAL A 98 -2.70 -10.88 -4.89
C VAL A 98 -2.83 -12.22 -5.62
N PHE A 99 -3.02 -13.32 -4.91
CA PHE A 99 -3.26 -14.61 -5.57
C PHE A 99 -4.65 -14.65 -6.23
N LYS A 100 -5.69 -14.13 -5.57
CA LYS A 100 -7.06 -14.16 -6.11
C LYS A 100 -7.17 -13.38 -7.41
N LYS A 101 -6.36 -12.32 -7.52
CA LYS A 101 -6.31 -11.45 -8.69
C LYS A 101 -5.17 -11.76 -9.64
N TRP A 102 -4.51 -12.92 -9.49
CA TRP A 102 -3.32 -13.23 -10.28
C TRP A 102 -3.58 -13.21 -11.78
N LEU A 103 -4.61 -13.93 -12.24
CA LEU A 103 -5.02 -13.96 -13.66
C LEU A 103 -5.53 -12.60 -14.17
N GLU A 104 -5.91 -11.70 -13.26
CA GLU A 104 -6.40 -10.37 -13.59
C GLU A 104 -5.33 -9.27 -13.48
N LEU A 105 -4.09 -9.60 -13.10
CA LEU A 105 -3.04 -8.62 -12.77
C LEU A 105 -2.81 -7.59 -13.87
N ASP A 106 -2.93 -7.98 -15.13
CA ASP A 106 -2.74 -7.07 -16.28
C ASP A 106 -3.95 -6.19 -16.57
N ARG A 107 -5.13 -6.58 -16.09
CA ARG A 107 -6.36 -5.78 -16.17
C ARG A 107 -6.51 -4.82 -14.99
N LEU A 108 -5.77 -5.02 -13.90
CA LEU A 108 -5.80 -4.15 -12.73
C LEU A 108 -5.20 -2.78 -13.04
N LYS A 109 -6.07 -1.83 -13.39
CA LYS A 109 -5.71 -0.40 -13.49
C LYS A 109 -6.19 0.35 -12.25
N PRO A 110 -5.37 1.27 -11.69
CA PRO A 110 -5.85 2.23 -10.71
C PRO A 110 -7.11 2.93 -11.23
N LYS A 111 -8.06 3.23 -10.35
CA LYS A 111 -9.23 4.04 -10.70
C LYS A 111 -8.70 5.39 -11.17
N GLU A 112 -9.08 5.78 -12.38
CA GLU A 112 -8.73 7.09 -12.91
C GLU A 112 -9.38 8.17 -12.05
N ILE A 113 -8.58 9.17 -11.68
CA ILE A 113 -9.04 10.30 -10.88
C ILE A 113 -9.79 11.22 -11.85
N VAL A 114 -11.07 10.92 -12.07
CA VAL A 114 -11.95 11.76 -12.88
C VAL A 114 -12.32 12.98 -12.06
N LYS A 115 -11.80 14.14 -12.44
CA LYS A 115 -12.28 15.41 -11.91
C LYS A 115 -13.69 15.63 -12.43
N LYS A 116 -14.63 15.87 -11.53
CA LYS A 116 -15.99 16.25 -11.91
C LYS A 116 -16.08 17.78 -11.92
N PRO A 117 -16.73 18.37 -12.92
CA PRO A 117 -16.93 19.81 -12.98
C PRO A 117 -18.03 20.22 -11.99
N PHE A 118 -17.79 21.31 -11.29
CA PHE A 118 -18.71 21.97 -10.37
C PHE A 118 -18.75 23.46 -10.67
N PHE A 119 -19.89 24.09 -10.39
CA PHE A 119 -20.02 25.54 -10.41
C PHE A 119 -20.73 25.97 -9.12
N ARG A 120 -20.12 26.88 -8.35
CA ARG A 120 -20.65 27.33 -7.04
C ARG A 120 -21.06 26.17 -6.13
N ASN A 121 -20.21 25.14 -6.05
CA ASN A 121 -20.46 23.90 -5.30
C ASN A 121 -21.57 22.97 -5.81
N ASN A 122 -22.23 23.31 -6.91
CA ASN A 122 -23.23 22.46 -7.57
C ASN A 122 -22.61 21.62 -8.70
N PRO A 123 -22.99 20.34 -8.84
CA PRO A 123 -22.43 19.47 -9.86
C PRO A 123 -22.87 19.89 -11.27
N MET A 124 -21.95 19.79 -12.23
CA MET A 124 -22.20 20.10 -13.63
C MET A 124 -22.18 18.85 -14.51
N ILE A 125 -22.99 18.84 -15.56
CA ILE A 125 -23.06 17.78 -16.56
C ILE A 125 -22.95 18.38 -17.96
N TRP A 126 -22.09 17.80 -18.79
CA TRP A 126 -22.02 18.12 -20.22
C TRP A 126 -23.07 17.33 -20.99
N SER A 127 -23.99 18.03 -21.64
CA SER A 127 -24.94 17.40 -22.57
C SER A 127 -24.32 17.29 -23.96
N ARG A 128 -24.03 16.06 -24.40
CA ARG A 128 -23.51 15.81 -25.76
C ARG A 128 -24.51 16.23 -26.84
N SER A 129 -25.81 16.04 -26.60
CA SER A 129 -26.87 16.34 -27.57
C SER A 129 -27.03 17.83 -27.81
N ARG A 130 -26.91 18.64 -26.74
CA ARG A 130 -27.07 20.10 -26.82
C ARG A 130 -25.74 20.86 -26.89
N LYS A 131 -24.60 20.15 -26.76
CA LYS A 131 -23.24 20.72 -26.68
C LYS A 131 -23.12 21.86 -25.67
N LYS A 132 -23.76 21.69 -24.51
CA LYS A 132 -23.87 22.71 -23.45
C LYS A 132 -23.69 22.09 -22.07
N TRP A 133 -23.22 22.92 -21.14
CA TRP A 133 -23.09 22.57 -19.72
C TRP A 133 -24.41 22.86 -18.98
N TYR A 134 -24.79 21.95 -18.10
CA TYR A 134 -25.94 22.10 -17.19
C TYR A 134 -25.45 22.00 -15.75
N VAL A 135 -25.90 22.92 -14.90
CA VAL A 135 -25.70 22.90 -13.45
C VAL A 135 -26.95 22.28 -12.83
N ILE A 136 -26.77 21.28 -11.96
CA ILE A 136 -27.87 20.72 -11.17
C ILE A 136 -27.94 21.49 -9.86
N SER A 137 -29.03 22.22 -9.63
CA SER A 137 -29.28 22.93 -8.37
C SER A 137 -29.61 21.94 -7.25
N GLU A 138 -29.58 22.40 -6.00
CA GLU A 138 -29.99 21.60 -4.82
C GLU A 138 -31.44 21.08 -4.95
N ASP A 139 -32.30 21.85 -5.63
CA ASP A 139 -33.70 21.51 -5.93
C ASP A 139 -33.87 20.51 -7.10
N ASN A 140 -32.80 19.86 -7.56
CA ASN A 140 -32.76 19.00 -8.75
C ASN A 140 -33.15 19.68 -10.08
N GLU A 141 -33.21 21.02 -10.12
CA GLU A 141 -33.41 21.78 -11.35
C GLU A 141 -32.15 21.80 -12.23
N TRP A 142 -32.33 21.66 -13.54
CA TRP A 142 -31.24 21.73 -14.52
C TRP A 142 -31.19 23.14 -15.12
N LYS A 143 -30.17 23.90 -14.76
CA LYS A 143 -29.96 25.27 -15.27
C LYS A 143 -28.82 25.25 -16.29
N GLU A 144 -29.05 25.87 -17.44
CA GLU A 144 -28.00 26.01 -18.45
C GLU A 144 -26.88 26.91 -17.92
N PHE A 145 -25.64 26.47 -18.05
CA PHE A 145 -24.48 27.25 -17.63
C PHE A 145 -24.15 28.30 -18.69
N ALA A 146 -24.19 29.58 -18.29
CA ALA A 146 -23.91 30.73 -19.16
C ALA A 146 -22.61 31.49 -18.79
N GLY A 147 -21.76 30.90 -17.94
CA GLY A 147 -20.51 31.51 -17.49
C GLY A 147 -19.29 31.17 -18.36
N GLU A 148 -18.11 31.61 -17.91
CA GLU A 148 -16.85 31.28 -18.58
C GLU A 148 -16.26 29.98 -18.06
N GLU A 149 -15.38 29.34 -18.83
CA GLU A 149 -14.74 28.07 -18.44
C GLU A 149 -13.88 28.21 -17.16
N LYS A 150 -13.41 29.41 -16.85
CA LYS A 150 -12.66 29.74 -15.62
C LYS A 150 -13.49 29.57 -14.35
N ASP A 151 -14.81 29.68 -14.46
CA ASP A 151 -15.71 29.56 -13.32
C ASP A 151 -15.99 28.09 -12.95
N ILE A 152 -15.53 27.14 -13.79
CA ILE A 152 -15.72 25.71 -13.56
C ILE A 152 -14.66 25.19 -12.58
N GLU A 153 -15.13 24.80 -11.40
CA GLU A 153 -14.32 24.15 -10.37
C GLU A 153 -14.22 22.65 -10.63
N TRP A 154 -13.01 22.16 -10.92
CA TRP A 154 -12.76 20.74 -11.14
C TRP A 154 -12.43 20.04 -9.82
N LYS A 155 -13.43 19.45 -9.16
CA LYS A 155 -13.26 18.76 -7.87
C LYS A 155 -13.03 17.27 -8.05
N ILE A 156 -12.18 16.70 -7.18
CA ILE A 156 -11.99 15.25 -7.06
C ILE A 156 -13.04 14.73 -6.08
N VAL A 157 -14.08 14.08 -6.60
CA VAL A 157 -15.05 13.37 -5.76
C VAL A 157 -14.46 12.00 -5.44
N LYS A 158 -14.12 11.79 -4.16
CA LYS A 158 -13.56 10.52 -3.67
C LYS A 158 -14.62 9.44 -3.59
#